data_AF-A0A923VJ53-F1
#
_entry.id   AF-A0A923VJ53-F1
#
_cell.length_a   1.000
_cell.length_b   1.000
_cell.length_c   1.000
_cell.angle_alpha   90.00
_cell.angle_beta   90.00
_cell.angle_gamma   90.00
#
_symmetry.space_group_name_H-M   'P 1'
#
loop_
_entity.id
_entity.type
_entity.pdbx_description
1 polymer ?
#
loop_
_entity_poly.entity_id
_entity_poly.type
_entity_poly.pdbx_seq_one_letter_code
_entity_poly.pdbx_strand_id
1 'polypeptide(L)'
;MGKGPVIIAFTISICLLFVMSVLTQTHKPLFKSDHKKHHPNTSISNFLSFPINKIIIRAGYSGCFDWNINEIIYKVNDKHAETENFSNYCDGDTNSFIFKNITETNIVDSILLDLVFNHNKVAGISSYKITENDIAQFHRIRNNNWYNHFHKDKYFYKINIPDESFIDTTGSITIRKILDYEVNSFSTSITIFDIKFINLNNDTLYVNKDPDKENPYMLPWLCTFKNHKFKSFSLNFTKYLSSIIPRDFYLQEVFSNQYFIKKTAEYLYDPRIKNYSYYYK
;
A
#
# COMPACT_ATOMS: atom_id res chain seq x y z
N MET A 1 13.82 -57.85 -25.02
CA MET A 1 15.24 -57.53 -24.77
C MET A 1 15.60 -56.36 -25.69
N GLY A 2 16.07 -55.19 -25.29
CA GLY A 2 16.35 -54.60 -23.97
C GLY A 2 17.11 -53.28 -24.18
N LYS A 3 16.81 -52.29 -23.31
CA LYS A 3 17.59 -51.07 -22.95
C LYS A 3 17.82 -50.05 -24.09
N GLY A 4 17.38 -48.79 -24.05
CA GLY A 4 17.01 -47.87 -22.96
C GLY A 4 17.87 -46.59 -23.07
N PRO A 5 17.30 -45.38 -23.23
CA PRO A 5 18.05 -44.12 -23.27
C PRO A 5 18.04 -43.46 -21.88
N VAL A 6 19.17 -43.48 -21.16
CA VAL A 6 19.28 -42.83 -19.83
C VAL A 6 20.69 -42.26 -19.64
N ILE A 7 21.10 -41.25 -20.42
CA ILE A 7 22.35 -40.52 -20.11
C ILE A 7 22.23 -38.98 -20.28
N ILE A 8 21.23 -38.44 -21.00
CA ILE A 8 21.22 -36.99 -21.29
C ILE A 8 20.50 -36.14 -20.23
N ALA A 9 19.70 -36.75 -19.33
CA ALA A 9 18.98 -36.02 -18.28
C ALA A 9 19.81 -35.68 -17.02
N PHE A 10 21.03 -36.23 -16.88
CA PHE A 10 21.81 -36.10 -15.64
C PHE A 10 22.82 -34.94 -15.63
N THR A 11 23.22 -34.42 -16.79
CA THR A 11 24.26 -33.38 -16.89
C THR A 11 23.74 -31.95 -16.77
N ILE A 12 22.46 -31.69 -17.08
CA ILE A 12 21.85 -30.35 -16.89
C ILE A 12 21.50 -30.09 -15.41
N SER A 13 21.24 -31.14 -14.63
CA SER A 13 20.85 -31.03 -13.21
C SER A 13 22.03 -30.61 -12.31
N ILE A 14 23.26 -30.96 -12.68
CA ILE A 14 24.45 -30.66 -11.86
C ILE A 14 24.91 -29.20 -12.02
N CYS A 15 24.68 -28.56 -13.19
CA CYS A 15 25.01 -27.15 -13.38
C CYS A 15 24.09 -26.19 -12.60
N LEU A 16 22.84 -26.58 -12.32
CA LEU A 16 21.90 -25.77 -11.53
C LEU A 16 22.16 -25.85 -10.01
N LEU A 17 22.76 -26.94 -9.53
CA LEU A 17 23.14 -27.10 -8.12
C LEU A 17 24.42 -26.33 -7.75
N PHE A 18 25.32 -26.07 -8.71
CA PHE A 18 26.55 -25.30 -8.45
C PHE A 18 26.34 -23.78 -8.47
N VAL A 19 25.36 -23.27 -9.20
CA VAL A 19 25.02 -21.83 -9.18
C VAL A 19 24.32 -21.43 -7.87
N MET A 20 23.64 -22.38 -7.21
CA MET A 20 22.98 -22.14 -5.92
C MET A 20 23.94 -22.26 -4.71
N SER A 21 25.09 -22.94 -4.82
CA SER A 21 26.06 -23.03 -3.72
C SER A 21 27.02 -21.84 -3.65
N VAL A 22 27.26 -21.15 -4.78
CA VAL A 22 28.19 -20.00 -4.84
C VAL A 22 27.56 -18.68 -4.36
N LEU A 23 26.23 -18.61 -4.23
CA LEU A 23 25.53 -17.42 -3.70
C LEU A 23 25.32 -17.44 -2.17
N THR A 24 25.82 -18.44 -1.44
CA THR A 24 25.60 -18.56 0.02
C THR A 24 26.83 -18.34 0.91
N GLN A 25 27.97 -17.92 0.36
CA GLN A 25 29.13 -17.55 1.19
C GLN A 25 29.79 -16.27 0.69
N THR A 26 29.48 -15.14 1.31
CA THR A 26 30.44 -14.23 1.96
C THR A 26 29.74 -12.93 2.36
N HIS A 27 29.56 -12.77 3.68
CA HIS A 27 29.75 -11.57 4.50
C HIS A 27 28.89 -11.73 5.75
N LYS A 28 29.54 -12.11 6.86
CA LYS A 28 29.00 -11.92 8.21
C LYS A 28 29.00 -10.43 8.53
N PRO A 29 27.88 -9.83 8.95
CA PRO A 29 27.91 -8.80 9.97
C PRO A 29 27.71 -9.44 11.34
N LEU A 30 28.64 -9.15 12.26
CA LEU A 30 28.41 -9.30 13.69
C LEU A 30 27.26 -8.38 14.10
N PHE A 31 26.07 -8.93 14.30
CA PHE A 31 25.11 -8.39 15.26
C PHE A 31 24.29 -9.57 15.81
N LYS A 32 24.58 -9.95 17.06
CA LYS A 32 23.68 -10.76 17.88
C LYS A 32 22.48 -9.89 18.22
N SER A 33 21.33 -10.22 17.65
CA SER A 33 20.02 -9.76 18.11
C SER A 33 19.12 -11.00 18.08
N ASP A 34 18.79 -11.50 19.26
CA ASP A 34 17.83 -12.59 19.49
C ASP A 34 16.39 -12.08 19.25
N HIS A 35 16.08 -11.78 18.00
CA HIS A 35 14.70 -11.73 17.52
C HIS A 35 14.52 -12.89 16.55
N LYS A 36 13.85 -13.95 17.00
CA LYS A 36 13.25 -14.95 16.10
C LYS A 36 12.37 -14.18 15.10
N LYS A 37 12.89 -13.91 13.90
CA LYS A 37 12.09 -13.45 12.75
C LYS A 37 11.12 -14.56 12.42
N HIS A 38 9.92 -14.53 13.00
CA HIS A 38 8.79 -15.27 12.45
C HIS A 38 8.55 -14.72 11.05
N HIS A 39 8.99 -15.45 10.03
CA HIS A 39 8.69 -15.10 8.65
C HIS A 39 7.17 -15.14 8.46
N PRO A 40 6.53 -14.06 7.95
CA PRO A 40 5.09 -14.03 7.67
C PRO A 40 4.67 -15.06 6.61
N ASN A 41 5.64 -15.65 5.90
CA ASN A 41 5.40 -16.58 4.80
C ASN A 41 4.58 -17.81 5.18
N THR A 42 4.69 -18.36 6.40
CA THR A 42 4.01 -19.62 6.76
C THR A 42 2.54 -19.44 7.12
N SER A 43 2.14 -18.30 7.70
CA SER A 43 0.75 -18.07 8.07
C SER A 43 -0.08 -17.67 6.85
N ILE A 44 0.44 -16.84 5.96
CA ILE A 44 -0.34 -16.38 4.79
C ILE A 44 -0.34 -17.41 3.67
N SER A 45 0.72 -18.23 3.52
CA SER A 45 0.67 -19.38 2.60
C SER A 45 -0.51 -20.31 2.92
N ASN A 46 -0.83 -20.49 4.21
CA ASN A 46 -1.99 -21.28 4.64
C ASN A 46 -3.31 -20.59 4.35
N PHE A 47 -3.35 -19.26 4.33
CA PHE A 47 -4.54 -18.53 3.89
C PHE A 47 -4.76 -18.72 2.38
N LEU A 48 -3.69 -18.60 1.60
CA LEU A 48 -3.71 -18.70 0.13
C LEU A 48 -3.82 -20.13 -0.40
N SER A 49 -3.72 -21.15 0.46
CA SER A 49 -3.97 -22.54 0.05
C SER A 49 -5.44 -22.85 -0.20
N PHE A 50 -6.34 -21.91 0.11
CA PHE A 50 -7.76 -22.00 -0.18
C PHE A 50 -8.18 -20.84 -1.10
N PRO A 51 -9.00 -21.09 -2.12
CA PRO A 51 -9.50 -20.03 -3.00
C PRO A 51 -10.24 -18.93 -2.23
N ILE A 52 -10.11 -17.70 -2.70
CA ILE A 52 -10.90 -16.57 -2.20
C ILE A 52 -12.36 -16.76 -2.61
N ASN A 53 -13.28 -16.53 -1.69
CA ASN A 53 -14.72 -16.61 -1.89
C ASN A 53 -15.39 -15.24 -1.83
N LYS A 54 -14.86 -14.33 -1.01
CA LYS A 54 -15.48 -13.03 -0.79
C LYS A 54 -14.44 -11.95 -0.51
N ILE A 55 -14.64 -10.77 -1.08
CA ILE A 55 -13.87 -9.56 -0.77
C ILE A 55 -14.85 -8.51 -0.25
N ILE A 56 -14.55 -7.88 0.88
CA ILE A 56 -15.33 -6.77 1.42
C ILE A 56 -14.40 -5.58 1.53
N ILE A 57 -14.77 -4.45 0.95
CA ILE A 57 -14.03 -3.19 1.03
C ILE A 57 -14.94 -2.17 1.68
N ARG A 58 -14.46 -1.53 2.76
CA ARG A 58 -15.18 -0.51 3.48
C ARG A 58 -14.33 0.73 3.60
N ALA A 59 -14.93 1.89 3.39
CA ALA A 59 -14.30 3.17 3.57
C ALA A 59 -15.30 4.18 4.12
N GLY A 60 -14.87 5.02 5.04
CA GLY A 60 -15.77 5.98 5.66
C GLY A 60 -15.16 6.72 6.82
N TYR A 61 -16.02 7.31 7.63
CA TYR A 61 -15.65 7.87 8.93
C TYR A 61 -16.70 7.51 9.99
N SER A 62 -16.26 7.55 11.24
CA SER A 62 -17.12 7.46 12.41
C SER A 62 -16.70 8.53 13.40
N GLY A 63 -17.59 9.47 13.68
CA GLY A 63 -17.45 10.52 14.67
C GLY A 63 -18.38 10.30 15.87
N CYS A 64 -18.31 11.21 16.83
CA CYS A 64 -19.19 11.18 18.00
C CYS A 64 -20.66 11.45 17.67
N PHE A 65 -20.94 12.12 16.54
CA PHE A 65 -22.28 12.62 16.19
C PHE A 65 -22.77 12.16 14.83
N ASP A 66 -21.89 11.55 14.03
CA ASP A 66 -22.18 11.12 12.68
C ASP A 66 -21.31 9.92 12.27
N TRP A 67 -21.79 9.15 11.31
CA TRP A 67 -20.97 8.18 10.61
C TRP A 67 -21.45 8.01 9.17
N ASN A 68 -20.49 7.71 8.29
CA ASN A 68 -20.78 7.42 6.90
C ASN A 68 -19.79 6.36 6.41
N ILE A 69 -20.29 5.22 5.97
CA ILE A 69 -19.47 4.10 5.51
C ILE A 69 -19.98 3.62 4.15
N ASN A 70 -19.13 3.73 3.13
CA ASN A 70 -19.26 2.98 1.90
C ASN A 70 -18.79 1.54 2.11
N GLU A 71 -19.54 0.57 1.59
CA GLU A 71 -19.17 -0.84 1.57
C GLU A 71 -19.41 -1.42 0.18
N ILE A 72 -18.37 -2.06 -0.37
CA ILE A 72 -18.47 -2.87 -1.57
C ILE A 72 -18.20 -4.32 -1.20
N ILE A 73 -19.05 -5.20 -1.68
CA ILE A 73 -18.91 -6.65 -1.53
C ILE A 73 -18.67 -7.24 -2.91
N TYR A 74 -17.61 -8.01 -3.07
CA TYR A 74 -17.37 -8.87 -4.22
C TYR A 74 -17.59 -10.32 -3.83
N LYS A 75 -18.34 -11.02 -4.68
CA LYS A 75 -18.43 -12.47 -4.65
C LYS A 75 -17.41 -13.03 -5.64
N VAL A 76 -16.62 -13.99 -5.18
CA VAL A 76 -15.53 -14.60 -5.95
C VAL A 76 -15.93 -16.03 -6.31
N ASN A 77 -15.82 -16.36 -7.59
CA ASN A 77 -15.95 -17.72 -8.11
C ASN A 77 -14.60 -18.15 -8.72
N ASP A 78 -14.56 -19.26 -9.46
CA ASP A 78 -13.30 -19.79 -9.99
C ASP A 78 -12.61 -18.85 -11.00
N LYS A 79 -13.35 -17.98 -11.69
CA LYS A 79 -12.83 -17.15 -12.78
C LYS A 79 -12.80 -15.66 -12.46
N HIS A 80 -13.77 -15.18 -11.70
CA HIS A 80 -13.99 -13.76 -11.49
C HIS A 80 -14.37 -13.43 -10.05
N ALA A 81 -13.97 -12.24 -9.62
CA ALA A 81 -14.57 -11.50 -8.52
C ALA A 81 -15.50 -10.43 -9.12
N GLU A 82 -16.78 -10.51 -8.80
CA GLU A 82 -17.80 -9.59 -9.29
C GLU A 82 -18.46 -8.87 -8.12
N THR A 83 -18.77 -7.58 -8.30
CA THR A 83 -19.52 -6.80 -7.30
C THR A 83 -20.90 -7.43 -7.07
N GLU A 84 -21.13 -7.91 -5.86
CA GLU A 84 -22.41 -8.41 -5.37
C GLU A 84 -23.28 -7.28 -4.83
N ASN A 85 -22.67 -6.34 -4.10
CA ASN A 85 -23.37 -5.21 -3.50
C ASN A 85 -22.45 -3.98 -3.38
N PHE A 86 -23.03 -2.79 -3.51
CA PHE A 86 -22.41 -1.53 -3.10
C PHE A 86 -23.44 -0.71 -2.31
N SER A 87 -23.10 -0.37 -1.08
CA SER A 87 -23.98 0.34 -0.16
C SER A 87 -23.26 1.50 0.51
N ASN A 88 -24.02 2.53 0.85
CA ASN A 88 -23.64 3.57 1.78
C ASN A 88 -24.51 3.46 3.02
N TYR A 89 -23.87 3.38 4.17
CA TYR A 89 -24.52 3.40 5.45
C TYR A 89 -24.26 4.76 6.09
N CYS A 90 -25.33 5.47 6.45
CA CYS A 90 -25.30 6.73 7.15
C CYS A 90 -26.37 6.73 8.25
N ASP A 91 -26.33 7.68 9.19
CA ASP A 91 -27.24 7.74 10.34
C ASP A 91 -28.71 7.41 9.99
N GLY A 92 -29.15 6.20 10.35
CA GLY A 92 -30.51 5.71 10.16
C GLY A 92 -30.88 5.24 8.75
N ASP A 93 -30.05 5.49 7.74
CA ASP A 93 -30.36 5.21 6.33
C ASP A 93 -29.30 4.29 5.68
N THR A 94 -29.77 3.37 4.84
CA THR A 94 -28.91 2.54 3.99
C THR A 94 -29.31 2.76 2.54
N ASN A 95 -28.40 3.36 1.78
CA ASN A 95 -28.57 3.60 0.36
C ASN A 95 -27.78 2.56 -0.44
N SER A 96 -28.46 1.76 -1.25
CA SER A 96 -27.81 0.85 -2.22
C SER A 96 -27.61 1.56 -3.55
N PHE A 97 -26.44 1.42 -4.16
CA PHE A 97 -26.11 2.04 -5.44
C PHE A 97 -25.82 0.99 -6.51
N ILE A 98 -26.01 1.38 -7.78
CA ILE A 98 -25.63 0.54 -8.91
C ILE A 98 -24.15 0.78 -9.21
N PHE A 99 -23.30 -0.11 -8.70
CA PHE A 99 -21.90 -0.23 -9.11
C PHE A 99 -21.64 -1.67 -9.53
N LYS A 100 -21.00 -1.85 -10.68
CA LYS A 100 -20.62 -3.16 -11.21
C LYS A 100 -19.17 -3.13 -11.65
N ASN A 101 -18.38 -4.01 -11.08
CA ASN A 101 -17.00 -4.24 -11.47
C ASN A 101 -16.74 -5.75 -11.48
N ILE A 102 -15.93 -6.19 -12.45
CA ILE A 102 -15.52 -7.58 -12.60
C ILE A 102 -14.01 -7.59 -12.75
N THR A 103 -13.34 -8.45 -12.01
CA THR A 103 -11.90 -8.68 -12.10
C THR A 103 -11.60 -10.16 -12.09
N GLU A 104 -10.53 -10.59 -12.76
CA GLU A 104 -10.15 -11.99 -12.84
C GLU A 104 -9.53 -12.48 -11.52
N THR A 105 -9.82 -13.72 -11.13
CA THR A 105 -9.34 -14.32 -9.86
C THR A 105 -7.83 -14.46 -9.78
N ASN A 106 -7.18 -14.78 -10.90
CA ASN A 106 -5.72 -14.80 -11.03
C ASN A 106 -5.07 -13.45 -10.65
N ILE A 107 -5.72 -12.31 -10.92
CA ILE A 107 -5.26 -10.98 -10.54
C ILE A 107 -5.37 -10.83 -9.03
N VAL A 108 -6.49 -11.26 -8.43
CA VAL A 108 -6.69 -11.23 -6.96
C VAL A 108 -5.59 -12.02 -6.26
N ASP A 109 -5.34 -13.26 -6.70
CA ASP A 109 -4.33 -14.14 -6.13
C ASP A 109 -2.91 -13.56 -6.27
N SER A 110 -2.58 -13.03 -7.44
CA SER A 110 -1.31 -12.37 -7.72
C SER A 110 -1.09 -11.15 -6.80
N ILE A 111 -2.14 -10.34 -6.62
CA ILE A 111 -2.09 -9.16 -5.77
C ILE A 111 -1.97 -9.54 -4.29
N LEU A 112 -2.64 -10.59 -3.84
CA LEU A 112 -2.49 -11.09 -2.47
C LEU A 112 -1.07 -11.62 -2.22
N LEU A 113 -0.47 -12.32 -3.18
CA LEU A 113 0.93 -12.73 -3.09
C LEU A 113 1.87 -11.52 -3.04
N ASP A 114 1.66 -10.51 -3.88
CA ASP A 114 2.44 -9.26 -3.88
C ASP A 114 2.37 -8.55 -2.53
N LEU A 115 1.20 -8.58 -1.88
CA LEU A 115 0.96 -8.06 -0.53
C LEU A 115 1.88 -8.71 0.51
N VAL A 116 2.09 -10.03 0.41
CA VAL A 116 2.98 -10.81 1.29
C VAL A 116 4.45 -10.53 0.98
N PHE A 117 4.83 -10.61 -0.29
CA PHE A 117 6.23 -10.52 -0.68
C PHE A 117 6.81 -9.11 -0.50
N ASN A 118 5.98 -8.07 -0.56
CA ASN A 118 6.41 -6.67 -0.38
C ASN A 118 6.20 -6.15 1.06
N HIS A 119 6.26 -7.01 2.07
CA HIS A 119 6.10 -6.61 3.47
C HIS A 119 7.18 -5.63 3.99
N ASN A 120 8.37 -5.62 3.40
CA ASN A 120 9.48 -4.76 3.84
C ASN A 120 10.05 -3.82 2.77
N LYS A 121 9.59 -3.91 1.52
CA LYS A 121 10.18 -3.21 0.38
C LYS A 121 9.34 -2.01 -0.03
N VAL A 122 9.81 -0.81 0.29
CA VAL A 122 9.22 0.43 -0.21
C VAL A 122 9.63 0.61 -1.67
N ALA A 123 8.63 0.83 -2.53
CA ALA A 123 8.87 1.10 -3.93
C ALA A 123 9.64 2.41 -4.13
N GLY A 124 10.52 2.47 -5.12
CA GLY A 124 11.19 3.71 -5.52
C GLY A 124 10.25 4.64 -6.31
N ILE A 125 10.66 5.89 -6.52
CA ILE A 125 9.80 6.93 -7.14
C ILE A 125 9.28 6.52 -8.52
N SER A 126 10.12 5.83 -9.32
CA SER A 126 9.76 5.33 -10.64
C SER A 126 8.55 4.37 -10.64
N SER A 127 8.31 3.67 -9.54
CA SER A 127 7.18 2.74 -9.41
C SER A 127 5.83 3.45 -9.31
N TYR A 128 5.83 4.72 -8.89
CA TYR A 128 4.61 5.54 -8.75
C TYR A 128 4.10 6.09 -10.07
N LYS A 129 4.84 5.88 -11.18
CA LYS A 129 4.48 6.36 -12.52
C LYS A 129 4.14 7.86 -12.52
N ILE A 130 4.98 8.66 -11.86
CA ILE A 130 4.88 10.12 -11.89
C ILE A 130 5.03 10.60 -13.33
N THR A 131 4.08 11.40 -13.80
CA THR A 131 4.03 11.95 -15.17
C THR A 131 4.53 13.40 -15.21
N GLU A 132 4.79 13.93 -16.42
CA GLU A 132 5.11 15.35 -16.61
C GLU A 132 4.01 16.27 -16.07
N ASN A 133 2.74 15.88 -16.18
CA ASN A 133 1.63 16.63 -15.61
C ASN A 133 1.67 16.63 -14.07
N ASP A 134 2.04 15.51 -13.45
CA ASP A 134 2.22 15.43 -11.99
C ASP A 134 3.37 16.35 -11.54
N ILE A 135 4.47 16.40 -12.29
CA ILE A 135 5.59 17.32 -12.06
C ILE A 135 5.13 18.77 -12.23
N ALA A 136 4.38 19.09 -13.29
CA ALA A 136 3.81 20.42 -13.49
C ALA A 136 2.85 20.81 -12.33
N GLN A 137 2.08 19.86 -11.78
CA GLN A 137 1.27 20.09 -10.59
C GLN A 137 2.11 20.36 -9.34
N PHE A 138 3.21 19.63 -9.14
CA PHE A 138 4.18 19.95 -8.08
C PHE A 138 4.73 21.37 -8.22
N HIS A 139 5.12 21.78 -9.43
CA HIS A 139 5.57 23.15 -9.70
C HIS A 139 4.46 24.18 -9.42
N ARG A 140 3.21 23.88 -9.77
CA ARG A 140 2.07 24.76 -9.45
C ARG A 140 1.87 24.88 -7.93
N ILE A 141 1.90 23.78 -7.19
CA ILE A 141 1.78 23.79 -5.72
C ILE A 141 2.92 24.61 -5.10
N ARG A 142 4.15 24.44 -5.62
CA ARG A 142 5.33 25.21 -5.22
C ARG A 142 5.19 26.71 -5.49
N ASN A 143 4.72 27.08 -6.69
CA ASN A 143 4.70 28.46 -7.15
C ASN A 143 3.47 29.25 -6.66
N ASN A 144 2.34 28.59 -6.44
CA ASN A 144 1.07 29.25 -6.13
C ASN A 144 0.84 29.56 -4.64
N ASN A 145 1.83 29.42 -3.75
CA ASN A 145 1.65 29.66 -2.30
C ASN A 145 0.40 28.96 -1.73
N TRP A 146 0.01 27.80 -2.29
CA TRP A 146 -1.20 27.07 -1.92
C TRP A 146 -1.27 26.83 -0.40
N TYR A 147 -0.11 26.65 0.22
CA TYR A 147 0.02 26.42 1.66
C TYR A 147 -0.45 27.60 2.53
N ASN A 148 -0.35 28.85 2.03
CA ASN A 148 -0.91 30.03 2.72
C ASN A 148 -2.45 30.00 2.76
N HIS A 149 -3.11 29.16 1.96
CA HIS A 149 -4.56 29.03 1.94
C HIS A 149 -5.09 28.03 2.98
N PHE A 150 -4.30 27.01 3.34
CA PHE A 150 -4.69 25.98 4.32
C PHE A 150 -4.23 26.29 5.74
N HIS A 151 -3.13 27.03 5.91
CA HIS A 151 -2.66 27.52 7.20
C HIS A 151 -2.80 29.03 7.23
N LYS A 152 -3.91 29.54 7.79
CA LYS A 152 -4.22 30.98 7.94
C LYS A 152 -3.25 31.75 8.86
N ASP A 153 -2.19 31.12 9.34
CA ASP A 153 -1.20 31.74 10.21
C ASP A 153 -0.09 32.42 9.39
N LYS A 154 -0.41 33.66 9.03
CA LYS A 154 0.41 34.87 8.85
C LYS A 154 1.94 34.78 9.05
N TYR A 155 2.67 33.91 8.33
CA TYR A 155 4.10 34.10 8.07
C TYR A 155 4.44 33.73 6.63
N PHE A 156 4.67 34.76 5.82
CA PHE A 156 5.09 34.68 4.42
C PHE A 156 6.53 34.15 4.31
N TYR A 157 6.72 32.84 4.44
CA TYR A 157 7.98 32.22 4.04
C TYR A 157 7.91 31.88 2.56
N LYS A 158 8.73 32.55 1.74
CA LYS A 158 8.98 32.18 0.35
C LYS A 158 9.45 30.73 0.34
N ILE A 159 8.60 29.83 -0.16
CA ILE A 159 8.77 28.40 -0.01
C ILE A 159 9.93 27.95 -0.92
N ASN A 160 11.09 27.67 -0.33
CA ASN A 160 12.15 26.91 -1.00
C ASN A 160 11.80 25.41 -0.92
N ILE A 161 10.77 24.99 -1.68
CA ILE A 161 10.59 23.59 -2.04
C ILE A 161 11.78 23.22 -2.96
N PRO A 162 12.44 22.07 -2.73
CA PRO A 162 13.50 21.56 -3.61
C PRO A 162 13.06 21.55 -5.08
N ASP A 163 14.00 21.70 -6.00
CA ASP A 163 13.68 21.68 -7.43
C ASP A 163 13.26 20.29 -7.93
N GLU A 164 12.91 20.22 -9.22
CA GLU A 164 12.47 19.00 -9.91
C GLU A 164 13.42 17.82 -9.69
N SER A 165 14.72 18.10 -9.55
CA SER A 165 15.74 17.08 -9.28
C SER A 165 15.45 16.31 -8.00
N PHE A 166 14.74 16.88 -7.03
CA PHE A 166 14.33 16.16 -5.84
C PHE A 166 13.37 15.02 -6.17
N ILE A 167 12.32 15.26 -6.98
CA ILE A 167 11.38 14.20 -7.37
C ILE A 167 12.13 13.12 -8.14
N ASP A 168 13.00 13.51 -9.06
CA ASP A 168 13.76 12.59 -9.91
C ASP A 168 14.83 11.79 -9.13
N THR A 169 15.38 12.35 -8.04
CA THR A 169 16.41 11.72 -7.20
C THR A 169 15.86 11.12 -5.90
N THR A 170 14.55 11.17 -5.67
CA THR A 170 13.93 10.66 -4.44
C THR A 170 14.08 9.14 -4.35
N GLY A 171 15.06 8.71 -3.55
CA GLY A 171 15.28 7.31 -3.22
C GLY A 171 14.22 6.74 -2.26
N SER A 172 14.14 5.42 -2.19
CA SER A 172 13.17 4.67 -1.36
C SER A 172 13.25 5.03 0.15
N ILE A 173 14.41 5.45 0.64
CA ILE A 173 14.58 5.93 2.03
C ILE A 173 13.78 7.20 2.26
N THR A 174 13.85 8.16 1.34
CA THR A 174 13.11 9.41 1.45
C THR A 174 11.61 9.17 1.31
N ILE A 175 11.20 8.29 0.39
CA ILE A 175 9.80 7.86 0.27
C ILE A 175 9.31 7.25 1.58
N ARG A 176 10.09 6.37 2.20
CA ARG A 176 9.73 5.81 3.52
C ARG A 176 9.53 6.92 4.54
N LYS A 177 10.42 7.92 4.61
CA LYS A 177 10.25 9.05 5.53
C LYS A 177 8.98 9.87 5.25
N ILE A 178 8.62 10.06 3.97
CA ILE A 178 7.36 10.72 3.58
C ILE A 178 6.15 9.88 4.01
N LEU A 179 6.20 8.55 3.87
CA LEU A 179 5.13 7.64 4.30
C LEU A 179 5.03 7.52 5.83
N ASP A 180 6.14 7.70 6.55
CA ASP A 180 6.16 7.67 8.00
C ASP A 180 5.89 9.06 8.62
N TYR A 181 5.79 10.11 7.79
CA TYR A 181 5.58 11.47 8.24
C TYR A 181 4.17 11.70 8.77
N GLU A 182 4.09 12.13 10.02
CA GLU A 182 2.83 12.42 10.70
C GLU A 182 2.68 13.93 10.89
N VAL A 183 1.55 14.45 10.40
CA VAL A 183 1.06 15.75 10.83
C VAL A 183 0.11 15.46 11.98
N ASN A 184 0.48 15.86 13.20
CA ASN A 184 -0.41 15.74 14.37
C ASN A 184 -1.70 16.52 14.10
N SER A 185 -2.77 15.82 13.75
CA SER A 185 -4.12 16.36 13.69
C SER A 185 -4.96 15.63 14.73
N PHE A 186 -5.52 16.40 15.68
CA PHE A 186 -6.55 15.89 16.56
C PHE A 186 -7.87 15.94 15.79
N SER A 187 -8.46 14.78 15.56
CA SER A 187 -9.81 14.64 15.00
C SER A 187 -10.69 13.91 16.01
N THR A 188 -11.92 14.40 16.18
CA THR A 188 -12.97 13.70 16.94
C THR A 188 -13.63 12.59 16.11
N SER A 189 -13.26 12.47 14.84
CA SER A 189 -13.77 11.45 13.91
C SER A 189 -12.63 10.56 13.43
N ILE A 190 -12.87 9.25 13.44
CA ILE A 190 -11.94 8.23 12.98
C ILE A 190 -12.26 7.90 11.53
N THR A 191 -11.29 8.08 10.66
CA THR A 191 -11.36 7.63 9.27
C THR A 191 -11.15 6.11 9.22
N ILE A 192 -11.97 5.41 8.45
CA ILE A 192 -11.96 3.94 8.29
C ILE A 192 -11.62 3.62 6.84
N PHE A 193 -10.71 2.67 6.65
CA PHE A 193 -10.56 1.96 5.38
C PHE A 193 -10.12 0.52 5.69
N ASP A 194 -11.04 -0.43 5.57
CA ASP A 194 -10.81 -1.83 5.87
C ASP A 194 -11.18 -2.73 4.71
N ILE A 195 -10.37 -3.76 4.49
CA ILE A 195 -10.54 -4.75 3.45
C ILE A 195 -10.48 -6.12 4.09
N LYS A 196 -11.39 -6.99 3.71
CA LYS A 196 -11.44 -8.37 4.17
C LYS A 196 -11.40 -9.29 2.97
N PHE A 197 -10.41 -10.17 2.93
CA PHE A 197 -10.38 -11.31 2.03
C PHE A 197 -10.82 -12.54 2.82
N ILE A 198 -11.87 -13.20 2.36
CA ILE A 198 -12.43 -14.40 3.00
C ILE A 198 -12.28 -15.55 2.02
N ASN A 199 -11.59 -16.61 2.44
CA ASN A 199 -11.40 -17.81 1.62
C ASN A 199 -12.53 -18.83 1.82
N LEU A 200 -12.53 -19.91 1.04
CA LEU A 200 -13.54 -20.97 1.13
C LEU A 200 -13.55 -21.72 2.48
N ASN A 201 -12.46 -21.67 3.25
CA ASN A 201 -12.40 -22.21 4.61
C ASN A 201 -12.95 -21.22 5.66
N ASN A 202 -13.53 -20.10 5.23
CA ASN A 202 -14.01 -19.00 6.08
C ASN A 202 -12.92 -18.36 6.96
N ASP A 203 -11.66 -18.57 6.61
CA ASP A 203 -10.54 -17.82 7.17
C ASP A 203 -10.56 -16.39 6.60
N THR A 204 -10.21 -15.38 7.42
CA THR A 204 -10.24 -13.97 7.02
C THR A 204 -8.86 -13.31 7.16
N LEU A 205 -8.36 -12.74 6.06
CA LEU A 205 -7.23 -11.81 6.05
C LEU A 205 -7.79 -10.38 6.09
N TYR A 206 -7.45 -9.64 7.14
CA TYR A 206 -7.78 -8.23 7.27
C TYR A 206 -6.64 -7.38 6.73
N VAL A 207 -6.97 -6.38 5.92
CA VAL A 207 -6.02 -5.39 5.39
C VAL A 207 -6.61 -4.01 5.61
N ASN A 208 -5.97 -3.21 6.45
CA ASN A 208 -6.51 -1.92 6.88
C ASN A 208 -5.50 -0.81 6.60
N LYS A 209 -6.00 0.41 6.46
CA LYS A 209 -5.13 1.58 6.66
C LYS A 209 -4.64 1.62 8.10
N ASP A 210 -3.50 2.28 8.31
CA ASP A 210 -3.09 2.69 9.65
C ASP A 210 -4.09 3.75 10.16
N PRO A 211 -4.82 3.52 11.27
CA PRO A 211 -5.86 4.44 11.73
C PRO A 211 -5.29 5.82 12.04
N ASP A 212 -4.04 5.88 12.50
CA ASP A 212 -3.37 7.10 12.95
C ASP A 212 -2.69 7.88 11.81
N LYS A 213 -2.76 7.37 10.57
CA LYS A 213 -2.03 7.96 9.44
C LYS A 213 -2.91 8.14 8.20
N GLU A 214 -2.83 9.33 7.61
CA GLU A 214 -3.28 9.56 6.25
C GLU A 214 -2.07 9.55 5.31
N ASN A 215 -1.74 8.35 4.87
CA ASN A 215 -0.59 8.15 4.00
C ASN A 215 -0.99 8.13 2.54
N PRO A 216 -0.15 8.71 1.66
CA PRO A 216 -0.38 8.60 0.24
C PRO A 216 -0.27 7.14 -0.18
N TYR A 217 -1.09 6.76 -1.16
CA TYR A 217 -1.25 5.39 -1.60
C TYR A 217 -1.67 4.41 -0.47
N MET A 218 -2.20 4.92 0.66
CA MET A 218 -2.52 4.11 1.85
C MET A 218 -1.35 3.21 2.33
N LEU A 219 -0.11 3.60 2.06
CA LEU A 219 1.05 2.81 2.43
C LEU A 219 1.61 3.25 3.79
N PRO A 220 1.99 2.32 4.69
CA PRO A 220 1.85 0.88 4.56
C PRO A 220 0.44 0.37 4.87
N TRP A 221 0.06 -0.73 4.23
CA TRP A 221 -1.11 -1.52 4.59
C TRP A 221 -0.85 -2.36 5.84
N LEU A 222 -1.75 -2.31 6.82
CA LEU A 222 -1.70 -3.13 8.02
C LEU A 222 -2.48 -4.42 7.81
N CYS A 223 -1.77 -5.54 7.79
CA CYS A 223 -2.35 -6.84 7.49
C CYS A 223 -2.41 -7.71 8.74
N THR A 224 -3.54 -8.37 8.98
CA THR A 224 -3.76 -9.26 10.13
C THR A 224 -4.38 -10.59 9.70
N PHE A 225 -3.76 -11.70 10.08
CA PHE A 225 -4.26 -13.06 9.85
C PHE A 225 -3.92 -13.99 11.03
N LYS A 226 -4.91 -14.64 11.66
CA LYS A 226 -4.72 -15.55 12.82
C LYS A 226 -3.75 -14.99 13.88
N ASN A 227 -3.98 -13.75 14.31
CA ASN A 227 -3.15 -12.98 15.25
C ASN A 227 -1.74 -12.58 14.77
N HIS A 228 -1.33 -12.98 13.56
CA HIS A 228 -0.11 -12.47 12.94
C HIS A 228 -0.39 -11.12 12.29
N LYS A 229 0.44 -10.13 12.60
CA LYS A 229 0.38 -8.78 12.03
C LYS A 229 1.64 -8.50 11.20
N PHE A 230 1.48 -7.89 10.03
CA PHE A 230 2.59 -7.40 9.23
C PHE A 230 2.20 -6.14 8.46
N LYS A 231 3.18 -5.32 8.11
CA LYS A 231 3.02 -4.16 7.24
C LYS A 231 3.30 -4.57 5.79
N SER A 232 2.60 -4.00 4.82
CA SER A 232 2.88 -4.18 3.40
C SER A 232 3.02 -2.85 2.68
N PHE A 233 4.02 -2.76 1.80
CA PHE A 233 4.28 -1.59 0.97
C PHE A 233 3.91 -1.87 -0.50
N SER A 234 2.98 -2.80 -0.73
CA SER A 234 2.51 -3.18 -2.06
C SER A 234 1.79 -2.02 -2.77
N LEU A 235 2.51 -1.36 -3.66
CA LEU A 235 1.93 -0.36 -4.55
C LEU A 235 1.00 -0.98 -5.60
N ASN A 236 1.25 -2.23 -6.00
CA ASN A 236 0.39 -2.95 -6.95
C ASN A 236 -0.97 -3.25 -6.34
N PHE A 237 -1.02 -3.69 -5.08
CA PHE A 237 -2.27 -3.85 -4.33
C PHE A 237 -3.05 -2.55 -4.25
N THR A 238 -2.37 -1.47 -3.93
CA THR A 238 -2.96 -0.13 -3.87
C THR A 238 -3.60 0.29 -5.20
N LYS A 239 -2.88 0.10 -6.31
CA LYS A 239 -3.39 0.42 -7.66
C LYS A 239 -4.56 -0.48 -8.06
N TYR A 240 -4.47 -1.77 -7.71
CA TYR A 240 -5.56 -2.71 -7.91
C TYR A 240 -6.82 -2.26 -7.17
N LEU A 241 -6.72 -1.93 -5.88
CA LEU A 241 -7.85 -1.41 -5.10
C LEU A 241 -8.47 -0.18 -5.74
N SER A 242 -7.65 0.81 -6.10
CA SER A 242 -8.11 2.03 -6.78
C SER A 242 -8.85 1.75 -8.09
N SER A 243 -8.58 0.63 -8.76
CA SER A 243 -9.21 0.25 -10.03
C SER A 243 -10.53 -0.50 -9.87
N ILE A 244 -10.76 -1.11 -8.70
CA ILE A 244 -11.96 -1.91 -8.47
C ILE A 244 -13.04 -1.13 -7.71
N ILE A 245 -12.71 -0.06 -7.00
CA ILE A 245 -13.68 0.81 -6.29
C ILE A 245 -14.22 1.94 -7.18
N PRO A 246 -15.44 2.46 -6.94
CA PRO A 246 -16.00 3.56 -7.71
C PRO A 246 -15.28 4.89 -7.44
N ARG A 247 -15.43 5.86 -8.35
CA ARG A 247 -14.69 7.14 -8.26
C ARG A 247 -15.09 8.01 -7.06
N ASP A 248 -16.33 7.90 -6.64
CA ASP A 248 -16.92 8.60 -5.50
C ASP A 248 -16.78 7.83 -4.18
N PHE A 249 -16.04 6.72 -4.16
CA PHE A 249 -15.75 5.98 -2.95
C PHE A 249 -14.96 6.85 -1.96
N TYR A 250 -15.29 6.75 -0.68
CA TYR A 250 -14.61 7.52 0.36
C TYR A 250 -13.09 7.27 0.36
N LEU A 251 -12.30 8.34 0.51
CA LEU A 251 -10.82 8.37 0.39
C LEU A 251 -10.24 8.00 -0.99
N GLN A 252 -11.00 8.06 -2.08
CA GLN A 252 -10.43 7.79 -3.41
C GLN A 252 -9.19 8.64 -3.73
N GLU A 253 -9.14 9.88 -3.25
CA GLU A 253 -8.05 10.81 -3.53
C GLU A 253 -6.67 10.33 -3.04
N VAL A 254 -6.61 9.51 -2.00
CA VAL A 254 -5.31 9.10 -1.42
C VAL A 254 -4.55 8.13 -2.34
N PHE A 255 -5.25 7.52 -3.30
CA PHE A 255 -4.66 6.67 -4.34
C PHE A 255 -4.01 7.45 -5.49
N SER A 256 -4.11 8.80 -5.47
CA SER A 256 -3.63 9.66 -6.56
C SER A 256 -2.20 10.15 -6.38
N ASN A 257 -1.50 10.36 -7.51
CA ASN A 257 -0.21 11.07 -7.53
C ASN A 257 -0.33 12.48 -6.95
N GLN A 258 -1.44 13.16 -7.18
CA GLN A 258 -1.67 14.51 -6.67
C GLN A 258 -1.60 14.55 -5.14
N TYR A 259 -2.24 13.59 -4.46
CA TYR A 259 -2.17 13.50 -3.00
C TYR A 259 -0.76 13.14 -2.51
N PHE A 260 -0.07 12.21 -3.19
CA PHE A 260 1.33 11.89 -2.90
C PHE A 260 2.26 13.10 -3.02
N ILE A 261 2.08 13.91 -4.06
CA ILE A 261 2.84 15.15 -4.26
C ILE A 261 2.55 16.16 -3.16
N LYS A 262 1.28 16.33 -2.77
CA LYS A 262 0.90 17.20 -1.64
C LYS A 262 1.61 16.78 -0.35
N LYS A 263 1.59 15.48 -0.03
CA LYS A 263 2.28 14.94 1.16
C LYS A 263 3.79 15.07 1.11
N THR A 264 4.37 14.90 -0.09
CA THR A 264 5.80 15.14 -0.31
C THR A 264 6.16 16.60 -0.04
N ALA A 265 5.37 17.54 -0.55
CA ALA A 265 5.58 18.96 -0.31
C ALA A 265 5.42 19.33 1.18
N GLU A 266 4.42 18.78 1.87
CA GLU A 266 4.23 18.93 3.33
C GLU A 266 5.46 18.46 4.12
N TYR A 267 5.96 17.25 3.85
CA TYR A 267 7.14 16.69 4.50
C TYR A 267 8.40 17.55 4.29
N LEU A 268 8.63 18.05 3.07
CA LEU A 268 9.81 18.87 2.77
C LEU A 268 9.74 20.27 3.38
N TYR A 269 8.54 20.75 3.66
CA TYR A 269 8.34 22.07 4.23
C TYR A 269 8.54 22.09 5.74
N ASP A 270 8.17 21.03 6.45
CA ASP A 270 8.08 21.03 7.91
C ASP A 270 9.37 21.59 8.55
N PRO A 271 9.30 22.77 9.21
CA PRO A 271 10.46 23.39 9.83
C PRO A 271 11.08 22.53 10.93
N ARG A 272 10.30 21.62 11.54
CA ARG A 272 10.80 20.64 12.51
C ARG A 272 11.79 19.68 11.86
N ILE A 273 11.59 19.34 10.58
CA ILE A 273 12.49 18.48 9.80
C ILE A 273 13.74 19.25 9.36
N LYS A 274 13.60 20.53 8.99
CA LYS A 274 14.73 21.39 8.56
C LYS A 274 15.75 21.68 9.68
N ASN A 275 15.36 21.59 10.95
CA ASN A 275 16.31 21.73 12.06
C ASN A 275 17.16 20.48 12.31
N TYR A 276 16.80 19.31 11.75
CA TYR A 276 17.61 18.09 11.85
C TYR A 276 18.74 18.01 10.81
N SER A 277 18.66 18.75 9.70
CA SER A 277 19.72 18.77 8.68
C SER A 277 20.93 19.64 9.03
N TYR A 278 20.88 20.40 10.13
CA TYR A 278 22.05 21.11 10.68
C TYR A 278 22.97 20.23 11.55
N TYR A 279 22.53 19.03 11.95
CA TYR A 279 23.29 18.14 12.84
C TYR A 279 24.01 16.98 12.11
N TYR A 280 23.92 16.91 10.78
CA TYR A 280 24.55 15.87 9.97
C TYR A 280 25.35 16.43 8.78
N LYS A 281 26.02 17.57 8.99
CA LYS A 281 27.13 18.01 8.13
C LYS A 281 28.45 17.83 8.87
#